data_AF-A0A6C0NWS3-F1
#
_entry.id   AF-A0A6C0NWS3-F1
#
_cell.length_a   1.000
_cell.length_b   1.000
_cell.length_c   1.000
_cell.angle_alpha   90.00
_cell.angle_beta   90.00
_cell.angle_gamma   90.00
#
_symmetry.space_group_name_H-M   'P 1'
#
loop_
_entity.id
_entity.type
_entity.pdbx_description
1 polymer ?
#
loop_
_entity_poly.entity_id
_entity_poly.type
_entity_poly.pdbx_seq_one_letter_code
_entity_poly.pdbx_strand_id
1 'polypeptide(L)'
;MSQQYITIYDVEGQPAATTPEDMARLAGRVFPLTERIAGGAGEAVDFGDWFVGWRKQQGIASEAPLPTHLKVEAVDAFEALIPWEQLADAAISFAINGERLPKGGPIRLYVPNGSSACLNVKSVVACRFLQDEERRGEVSYGFKQTFSADEMRNKR
;
A
#
# COMPACT_ATOMS: atom_id res chain seq x y z
N MET A 1 12.24 5.49 20.27
CA MET A 1 11.82 4.63 19.14
C MET A 1 11.33 5.55 18.04
N SER A 2 11.84 5.45 16.80
CA SER A 2 11.39 6.31 15.70
C SER A 2 9.98 5.90 15.24
N GLN A 3 9.10 6.86 15.05
CA GLN A 3 7.77 6.61 14.46
C GLN A 3 7.95 6.43 12.96
N GLN A 4 7.41 5.33 12.41
CA GLN A 4 7.48 5.06 10.98
C GLN A 4 6.18 5.52 10.33
N TYR A 5 6.31 6.41 9.36
CA TYR A 5 5.19 7.01 8.66
C TYR A 5 5.02 6.42 7.27
N ILE A 6 3.77 6.36 6.83
CA ILE A 6 3.38 6.06 5.45
C ILE A 6 2.72 7.32 4.89
N THR A 7 3.14 7.75 3.70
CA THR A 7 2.54 8.91 3.04
C THR A 7 1.44 8.45 2.09
N ILE A 8 0.23 8.97 2.29
CA ILE A 8 -0.93 8.71 1.45
C ILE A 8 -1.15 9.90 0.53
N TYR A 9 -1.16 9.65 -0.78
CA TYR A 9 -1.46 10.65 -1.79
C TYR A 9 -2.83 10.34 -2.38
N ASP A 10 -3.74 11.28 -2.21
CA ASP A 10 -5.02 11.28 -2.92
C ASP A 10 -4.89 11.94 -4.29
N VAL A 11 -5.92 11.81 -5.13
CA VAL A 11 -5.95 12.40 -6.47
C VAL A 11 -5.93 13.93 -6.42
N GLU A 12 -6.67 14.55 -5.51
CA GLU A 12 -6.85 16.02 -5.44
C GLU A 12 -6.38 16.63 -4.10
N GLY A 13 -5.89 15.80 -3.18
CA GLY A 13 -5.55 16.19 -1.81
C GLY A 13 -4.06 16.50 -1.59
N GLN A 14 -3.77 17.19 -0.49
CA GLN A 14 -2.40 17.25 0.03
C GLN A 14 -1.99 15.86 0.57
N PRO A 15 -0.71 15.49 0.45
CA PRO A 15 -0.23 14.23 1.01
C PRO A 15 -0.49 14.17 2.52
N ALA A 16 -1.11 13.08 2.97
CA ALA A 16 -1.40 12.84 4.38
C ALA A 16 -0.43 11.81 4.95
N ALA A 17 0.22 12.12 6.07
CA ALA A 17 1.00 11.14 6.81
C ALA A 17 0.07 10.28 7.68
N THR A 18 0.33 8.97 7.72
CA THR A 18 -0.34 8.02 8.63
C THR A 18 0.66 7.09 9.27
N THR A 19 0.23 6.36 10.29
CA THR A 19 1.00 5.33 10.99
C THR A 19 0.27 4.00 10.92
N PRO A 20 0.98 2.86 11.04
CA PRO A 20 0.29 1.57 11.02
C PRO A 20 -0.77 1.44 12.11
N GLU A 21 -0.54 2.05 13.29
CA GLU A 21 -1.49 2.09 14.39
C GLU A 21 -2.74 2.92 14.04
N ASP A 22 -2.59 4.06 13.36
CA ASP A 22 -3.72 4.84 12.83
C ASP A 22 -4.48 4.09 11.74
N MET A 23 -3.77 3.41 10.84
CA MET A 23 -4.41 2.58 9.82
C MET A 23 -5.27 1.50 10.47
N ALA A 24 -4.75 0.82 11.50
CA ALA A 24 -5.50 -0.20 12.22
C ALA A 24 -6.73 0.37 12.94
N ARG A 25 -6.59 1.55 13.57
CA ARG A 25 -7.71 2.26 14.21
C ARG A 25 -8.80 2.62 13.21
N LEU A 26 -8.45 3.11 12.02
CA LEU A 26 -9.40 3.52 10.98
C LEU A 26 -10.12 2.32 10.34
N ALA A 27 -9.43 1.18 10.20
CA ALA A 27 -10.04 -0.04 9.69
C ALA A 27 -11.08 -0.64 10.65
N GLY A 28 -11.02 -0.31 11.95
CA GLY A 28 -12.00 -0.74 12.94
C GLY A 28 -11.89 -2.21 13.38
N ARG A 29 -11.19 -3.06 12.62
CA ARG A 29 -10.91 -4.45 12.99
C ARG A 29 -9.46 -4.83 12.65
N VAL A 30 -8.80 -5.44 13.62
CA VAL A 30 -7.53 -6.15 13.46
C VAL A 30 -7.80 -7.66 13.47
N PHE A 31 -7.14 -8.40 12.59
CA PHE A 31 -7.27 -9.86 12.49
C PHE A 31 -5.91 -10.54 12.30
N PRO A 32 -5.75 -11.81 12.69
CA PRO A 32 -4.58 -12.62 12.35
C PRO A 32 -4.44 -12.76 10.84
N LEU A 33 -3.26 -12.45 10.27
CA LEU A 33 -3.02 -12.50 8.82
C LEU A 33 -3.37 -13.86 8.20
N THR A 34 -3.31 -14.94 8.97
CA THR A 34 -3.71 -16.30 8.59
C THR A 34 -5.17 -16.43 8.16
N GLU A 35 -6.06 -15.50 8.55
CA GLU A 35 -7.44 -15.48 8.09
C GLU A 35 -7.56 -15.25 6.57
N ARG A 36 -6.52 -14.66 5.93
CA ARG A 36 -6.53 -14.37 4.47
C ARG A 36 -5.36 -14.96 3.71
N ILE A 37 -4.18 -15.01 4.33
CA ILE A 37 -2.95 -15.45 3.69
C ILE A 37 -2.50 -16.75 4.34
N ALA A 38 -2.58 -17.85 3.59
CA ALA A 38 -2.08 -19.15 4.05
C ALA A 38 -0.60 -19.05 4.41
N GLY A 39 -0.24 -19.45 5.63
CA GLY A 39 1.13 -19.34 6.16
C GLY A 39 1.56 -17.90 6.50
N GLY A 40 0.67 -16.91 6.42
CA GLY A 40 0.89 -15.58 6.96
C GLY A 40 1.08 -15.59 8.48
N ALA A 41 1.77 -14.59 9.02
CA ALA A 41 1.95 -14.44 10.47
C ALA A 41 1.75 -12.97 10.86
N GLY A 42 1.28 -12.77 12.09
CA GLY A 42 1.09 -11.45 12.68
C GLY A 42 -0.31 -10.85 12.46
N GLU A 43 -0.43 -9.58 12.81
CA GLU A 43 -1.65 -8.81 12.76
C GLU A 43 -1.79 -8.05 11.44
N ALA A 44 -3.02 -7.98 10.95
CA ALA A 44 -3.39 -7.27 9.74
C ALA A 44 -4.74 -6.56 9.88
N VAL A 45 -4.97 -5.60 8.99
CA VAL A 45 -6.27 -4.95 8.78
C VAL A 45 -6.72 -5.07 7.34
N ASP A 46 -8.02 -4.91 7.12
CA ASP A 46 -8.62 -4.91 5.78
C ASP A 46 -8.29 -3.58 5.08
N PHE A 47 -7.78 -3.66 3.85
CA PHE A 47 -7.44 -2.47 3.07
C PHE A 47 -8.67 -1.64 2.71
N GLY A 48 -9.79 -2.27 2.35
CA GLY A 48 -11.05 -1.60 2.01
C GLY A 48 -11.67 -0.90 3.21
N ASP A 49 -11.76 -1.57 4.36
CA ASP A 49 -12.25 -0.96 5.61
C ASP A 49 -11.37 0.21 6.04
N TRP A 50 -10.03 0.03 5.97
CA TRP A 50 -9.09 1.12 6.20
C TRP A 50 -9.33 2.29 5.25
N PHE A 51 -9.46 2.03 3.94
CA PHE A 51 -9.64 3.06 2.93
C PHE A 51 -10.94 3.86 3.15
N VAL A 52 -12.05 3.19 3.47
CA VAL A 52 -13.31 3.84 3.83
C VAL A 52 -13.14 4.71 5.07
N GLY A 53 -12.49 4.19 6.13
CA GLY A 53 -12.21 4.94 7.35
C GLY A 53 -11.32 6.17 7.09
N TRP A 54 -10.29 6.01 6.26
CA TRP A 54 -9.39 7.09 5.86
C TRP A 54 -10.11 8.16 5.03
N ARG A 55 -10.91 7.80 4.03
CA ARG A 55 -11.72 8.75 3.25
C ARG A 55 -12.64 9.59 4.13
N LYS A 56 -13.33 8.93 5.07
CA LYS A 56 -14.18 9.61 6.05
C LYS A 56 -13.38 10.60 6.90
N GLN A 57 -12.18 10.23 7.34
CA GLN A 57 -11.31 11.13 8.10
C GLN A 57 -10.85 12.34 7.27
N GLN A 58 -10.60 12.16 5.96
CA GLN A 58 -10.23 13.25 5.06
C GLN A 58 -11.43 14.12 4.63
N GLY A 59 -12.66 13.79 5.05
CA GLY A 59 -13.87 14.49 4.61
C GLY A 59 -14.26 14.19 3.16
N ILE A 60 -13.73 13.12 2.57
CA ILE A 60 -14.09 12.67 1.22
C ILE A 60 -15.45 11.99 1.29
N ALA A 61 -16.42 12.51 0.53
CA ALA A 61 -17.78 11.97 0.47
C ALA A 61 -17.79 10.49 0.04
N SER A 62 -18.73 9.70 0.55
CA SER A 62 -18.87 8.27 0.21
C SER A 62 -19.14 8.03 -1.27
N GLU A 63 -19.76 8.99 -1.94
CA GLU A 63 -20.17 8.93 -3.33
C GLU A 63 -19.05 9.37 -4.29
N ALA A 64 -17.94 9.94 -3.77
CA ALA A 64 -16.85 10.33 -4.65
C ALA A 64 -16.26 9.08 -5.35
N PRO A 65 -15.80 9.22 -6.61
CA PRO A 65 -15.32 8.08 -7.39
C PRO A 65 -14.27 7.25 -6.64
N LEU A 66 -14.32 5.93 -6.87
CA LEU A 66 -13.23 5.06 -6.43
C LEU A 66 -12.01 5.24 -7.34
N PRO A 67 -10.79 5.11 -6.82
CA PRO A 67 -9.58 5.11 -7.64
C PRO A 67 -9.63 3.98 -8.67
N THR A 68 -8.93 4.15 -9.78
CA THR A 68 -8.73 3.07 -10.75
C THR A 68 -7.53 2.18 -10.40
N HIS A 69 -6.54 2.75 -9.68
CA HIS A 69 -5.36 2.02 -9.23
C HIS A 69 -4.87 2.51 -7.87
N LEU A 70 -4.15 1.62 -7.19
CA LEU A 70 -3.23 1.95 -6.11
C LEU A 70 -1.80 1.78 -6.62
N LYS A 71 -1.00 2.84 -6.57
CA LYS A 71 0.46 2.74 -6.67
C LYS A 71 1.06 2.69 -5.27
N VAL A 72 1.88 1.69 -4.98
CA VAL A 72 2.65 1.60 -3.73
C VAL A 72 4.14 1.78 -3.99
N GLU A 73 4.82 2.41 -3.05
CA GLU A 73 6.28 2.59 -3.07
C GLU A 73 6.87 2.01 -1.77
N ALA A 74 7.92 1.21 -1.92
CA ALA A 74 8.66 0.61 -0.82
C ALA A 74 9.97 1.35 -0.54
N VAL A 75 10.53 1.11 0.64
CA VAL A 75 11.80 1.71 1.08
C VAL A 75 12.99 1.39 0.16
N ASP A 76 12.97 0.24 -0.51
CA ASP A 76 14.02 -0.23 -1.42
C ASP A 76 13.80 0.24 -2.88
N ALA A 77 12.99 1.29 -3.06
CA ALA A 77 12.59 1.84 -4.36
C ALA A 77 11.82 0.87 -5.27
N PHE A 78 11.36 -0.28 -4.73
CA PHE A 78 10.37 -1.11 -5.40
C PHE A 78 9.03 -0.37 -5.46
N GLU A 79 8.35 -0.47 -6.59
CA GLU A 79 7.00 0.03 -6.78
C GLU A 79 6.11 -0.99 -7.46
N ALA A 80 4.82 -0.93 -7.16
CA ALA A 80 3.79 -1.69 -7.86
C ALA A 80 2.58 -0.80 -8.13
N LEU A 81 2.06 -0.89 -9.35
CA LEU A 81 0.77 -0.37 -9.78
C LEU A 81 -0.24 -1.52 -9.76
N ILE A 82 -1.25 -1.40 -8.92
CA ILE A 82 -2.25 -2.43 -8.67
C ILE A 82 -3.62 -1.91 -9.10
N PRO A 83 -4.31 -2.55 -10.05
CA PRO A 83 -5.70 -2.23 -10.38
C PRO A 83 -6.61 -2.33 -9.16
N TRP A 84 -7.55 -1.40 -9.06
CA TRP A 84 -8.46 -1.31 -7.93
C TRP A 84 -9.22 -2.63 -7.68
N GLU A 85 -9.59 -3.30 -8.77
CA GLU A 85 -10.35 -4.54 -8.75
C GLU A 85 -9.57 -5.71 -8.11
N GLN A 86 -8.23 -5.67 -8.15
CA GLN A 86 -7.37 -6.69 -7.53
C GLN A 86 -7.17 -6.46 -6.03
N LEU A 87 -7.52 -5.28 -5.51
CA LEU A 87 -7.43 -4.96 -4.08
C LEU A 87 -8.60 -5.53 -3.26
N ALA A 88 -9.54 -6.22 -3.91
CA ALA A 88 -10.53 -7.02 -3.21
C ALA A 88 -9.82 -7.97 -2.23
N ASP A 89 -10.26 -7.99 -0.97
CA ASP A 89 -9.68 -8.76 0.14
C ASP A 89 -8.22 -8.43 0.49
N ALA A 90 -7.64 -7.36 -0.07
CA ALA A 90 -6.28 -6.95 0.26
C ALA A 90 -6.13 -6.69 1.77
N ALA A 91 -4.96 -7.08 2.29
CA ALA A 91 -4.66 -7.00 3.71
C ALA A 91 -3.39 -6.21 3.95
N ILE A 92 -3.40 -5.39 5.00
CA ILE A 92 -2.27 -4.58 5.43
C ILE A 92 -1.74 -5.20 6.72
N SER A 93 -0.61 -5.89 6.63
CA SER A 93 0.09 -6.43 7.81
C SER A 93 0.99 -5.36 8.41
N PHE A 94 0.96 -5.23 9.74
CA PHE A 94 1.68 -4.16 10.44
C PHE A 94 2.39 -4.59 11.73
N ALA A 95 2.06 -5.74 12.29
CA ALA A 95 2.68 -6.24 13.51
C ALA A 95 2.83 -7.76 13.50
N ILE A 96 3.67 -8.28 14.39
CA ILE A 96 3.73 -9.69 14.78
C ILE A 96 3.82 -9.74 16.31
N ASN A 97 2.87 -10.42 16.96
CA ASN A 97 2.79 -10.56 18.43
C ASN A 97 2.70 -9.19 19.14
N GLY A 98 1.96 -8.25 18.55
CA GLY A 98 1.80 -6.89 19.05
C GLY A 98 3.03 -5.98 18.86
N GLU A 99 4.13 -6.49 18.30
CA GLU A 99 5.32 -5.71 17.98
C GLU A 99 5.34 -5.33 16.49
N ARG A 100 5.95 -4.19 16.15
CA ARG A 100 6.11 -3.77 14.75
C ARG A 100 6.83 -4.84 13.93
N LEU A 101 6.55 -4.88 12.63
CA LEU A 101 7.20 -5.82 11.71
C LEU A 101 8.73 -5.76 11.84
N PRO A 102 9.41 -6.87 12.23
CA PRO A 102 10.86 -6.89 12.37
C PRO A 102 11.58 -6.81 11.02
N LYS A 103 10.91 -7.23 9.94
CA LYS A 103 11.34 -7.12 8.54
C LYS A 103 10.14 -6.79 7.67
N GLY A 104 10.34 -5.99 6.62
CA GLY A 104 9.25 -5.65 5.70
C GLY A 104 8.28 -4.57 6.24
N GLY A 105 8.65 -3.85 7.30
CA GLY A 105 7.89 -2.72 7.85
C GLY A 105 8.20 -1.39 7.13
N PRO A 106 7.36 -0.34 7.32
CA PRO A 106 6.37 -0.23 8.39
C PRO A 106 5.08 -1.03 8.20
N ILE A 107 4.67 -1.27 6.95
CA ILE A 107 3.58 -2.17 6.61
C ILE A 107 3.99 -3.06 5.43
N ARG A 108 3.30 -4.20 5.30
CA ARG A 108 3.33 -5.04 4.12
C ARG A 108 1.92 -5.16 3.55
N LEU A 109 1.77 -4.86 2.26
CA LEU A 109 0.53 -5.09 1.53
C LEU A 109 0.51 -6.52 1.01
N TYR A 110 -0.63 -7.19 1.16
CA TYR A 110 -0.94 -8.45 0.52
C TYR A 110 -2.16 -8.26 -0.39
N VAL A 111 -2.08 -8.80 -1.60
CA VAL A 111 -3.10 -8.70 -2.65
C VAL A 111 -3.47 -10.13 -3.08
N PRO A 112 -4.35 -10.84 -2.34
CA PRO A 112 -4.66 -12.25 -2.58
C PRO A 112 -5.21 -12.51 -3.98
N ASN A 113 -6.01 -11.57 -4.48
CA ASN A 113 -6.62 -11.59 -5.82
C ASN A 113 -5.71 -10.95 -6.89
N GLY A 114 -4.44 -10.70 -6.55
CA GLY A 114 -3.46 -10.10 -7.43
C GLY A 114 -3.03 -11.04 -8.54
N SER A 115 -2.78 -10.49 -9.73
CA SER A 115 -2.28 -11.27 -10.87
C SER A 115 -0.83 -11.75 -10.72
N SER A 116 -0.09 -11.23 -9.73
CA SER A 116 1.31 -11.58 -9.47
C SER A 116 1.66 -11.46 -7.99
N ALA A 117 2.54 -12.35 -7.51
CA ALA A 117 3.08 -12.28 -6.17
C ALA A 117 3.91 -11.00 -5.92
N CYS A 118 4.39 -10.35 -6.98
CA CYS A 118 5.11 -9.07 -6.90
C CYS A 118 4.23 -7.91 -6.40
N LEU A 119 2.90 -8.07 -6.40
CA LEU A 119 1.96 -7.10 -5.83
C LEU A 119 1.89 -7.17 -4.29
N ASN A 120 2.48 -8.21 -3.68
CA ASN A 120 2.60 -8.34 -2.23
C ASN A 120 3.81 -7.52 -1.71
N VAL A 121 3.67 -6.20 -1.72
CA VAL A 121 4.77 -5.27 -1.47
C VAL A 121 5.10 -5.15 0.01
N LYS A 122 6.37 -5.41 0.35
CA LYS A 122 6.95 -5.24 1.69
C LYS A 122 7.43 -3.80 1.87
N SER A 123 7.55 -3.35 3.12
CA SER A 123 8.16 -2.07 3.49
C SER A 123 7.56 -0.88 2.76
N VAL A 124 6.24 -0.86 2.63
CA VAL A 124 5.52 0.23 1.96
C VAL A 124 5.66 1.51 2.78
N VAL A 125 6.11 2.58 2.13
CA VAL A 125 6.29 3.91 2.73
C VAL A 125 5.43 4.97 2.05
N ALA A 126 4.87 4.69 0.87
CA ALA A 126 3.88 5.55 0.26
C ALA A 126 2.81 4.76 -0.52
N CYS A 127 1.60 5.30 -0.50
CA CYS A 127 0.45 4.83 -1.26
C CYS A 127 -0.11 6.01 -2.05
N ARG A 128 -0.33 5.83 -3.36
CA ARG A 128 -0.93 6.84 -4.23
C ARG A 128 -2.18 6.27 -4.89
N PHE A 129 -3.31 6.90 -4.62
CA PHE A 129 -4.55 6.61 -5.32
C PHE A 129 -4.56 7.35 -6.65
N LEU A 130 -4.85 6.65 -7.74
CA LEU A 130 -4.83 7.20 -9.09
C LEU A 130 -6.21 7.10 -9.73
N GLN A 131 -6.59 8.12 -10.50
CA GLN A 131 -7.74 8.09 -11.40
C GLN A 131 -7.24 8.12 -12.84
N ASP A 132 -7.19 6.96 -13.46
CA ASP A 132 -6.79 6.76 -14.86
C ASP A 132 -7.70 5.69 -15.48
N GLU A 133 -8.73 6.12 -16.19
CA GLU A 133 -9.70 5.23 -16.84
C GLU A 133 -9.13 4.59 -18.12
N GLU A 134 -8.24 5.30 -18.83
CA GLU A 134 -7.65 4.81 -20.08
C GLU A 134 -6.76 3.59 -19.83
N ARG A 135 -6.10 3.56 -18.67
CA ARG A 135 -5.23 2.46 -18.23
C ARG A 135 -5.88 1.51 -17.23
N ARG A 136 -7.21 1.57 -17.06
CA ARG A 136 -7.91 0.71 -16.08
C ARG A 136 -7.54 -0.76 -16.29
N GLY A 137 -7.12 -1.41 -15.20
CA GLY A 137 -6.68 -2.81 -15.22
C GLY A 137 -5.19 -3.02 -15.49
N GLU A 138 -4.42 -1.96 -15.74
CA GLU A 138 -2.98 -2.05 -15.91
C GLU A 138 -2.27 -2.47 -14.62
N VAL A 139 -1.43 -3.50 -14.74
CA VAL A 139 -0.58 -3.99 -13.67
C VAL A 139 0.87 -3.76 -14.06
N SER A 140 1.65 -3.14 -13.18
CA SER A 140 3.11 -3.05 -13.36
C SER A 140 3.82 -3.12 -12.01
N TYR A 141 5.06 -3.60 -12.01
CA TYR A 141 5.89 -3.65 -10.83
C TYR A 141 7.37 -3.72 -11.20
N GLY A 142 8.22 -3.18 -10.34
CA GLY A 142 9.66 -3.16 -10.56
C GLY A 142 10.36 -2.16 -9.65
N PHE A 143 11.67 -2.07 -9.80
CA PHE A 143 12.46 -1.05 -9.11
C PHE A 143 12.48 0.22 -9.95
N LYS A 144 12.32 1.39 -9.29
CA LYS A 144 12.53 2.67 -9.96
C LYS A 144 13.93 2.68 -10.58
N GLN A 145 14.00 2.87 -11.88
CA GLN A 145 15.27 3.05 -12.57
C GLN A 145 15.74 4.48 -12.32
N THR A 146 16.47 4.69 -11.22
CA THR A 146 17.32 5.88 -11.09
C THR A 146 18.58 5.63 -11.89
N PHE A 147 18.55 5.86 -13.20
CA PHE A 147 19.79 6.19 -13.88
C PHE A 147 20.10 7.65 -13.58
N SER A 148 21.17 7.89 -12.84
CA SER A 148 21.76 9.22 -12.85
C SER A 148 22.33 9.48 -14.26
N ALA A 149 22.29 10.73 -14.73
CA ALA A 149 22.91 11.11 -16.00
C ALA A 149 24.41 10.74 -16.06
N ASP A 150 25.07 10.65 -14.90
CA ASP A 150 26.46 10.25 -14.76
C ASP A 150 26.71 8.74 -15.01
N GLU A 151 25.76 7.86 -14.71
CA GLU A 151 25.88 6.41 -14.96
C GLU A 151 25.75 6.04 -16.45
N MET A 152 25.07 6.88 -17.25
CA MET A 152 24.99 6.70 -18.71
C MET A 152 26.28 7.12 -19.44
N ARG A 153 27.26 7.71 -18.75
CA ARG A 153 28.49 8.26 -19.38
C ARG A 153 29.65 7.26 -19.51
N ASN A 154 29.57 6.04 -18.97
CA ASN A 154 30.67 5.06 -19.06
C ASN A 154 30.30 3.78 -19.82
N LYS A 155 30.16 3.90 -21.15
CA LYS A 155 30.54 2.85 -22.11
C LYS A 155 31.06 3.49 -23.40
N ARG A 156 32.34 3.88 -23.39
CA ARG A 156 33.17 3.98 -24.58
C ARG A 156 34.54 3.40 -24.27
#